data_AF-A0A534L2J0-F1
#
_entry.id   AF-A0A534L2J0-F1
#
_cell.length_a   1.000
_cell.length_b   1.000
_cell.length_c   1.000
_cell.angle_alpha   90.00
_cell.angle_beta   90.00
_cell.angle_gamma   90.00
#
_symmetry.space_group_name_H-M   'P 1'
#
loop_
_entity.id
_entity.type
_entity.pdbx_description
1 polymer ?
#
loop_
_entity_poly.entity_id
_entity_poly.type
_entity_poly.pdbx_seq_one_letter_code
_entity_poly.pdbx_strand_id
1 'polypeptide(L)'
;LVQNHMAFCLFGHTAIFPKELWPRGFGVNGWVRLAGRKMSKSRGNVWYIRESVRVWGADVIRLTVANAGDGLDDPNVDMDFAESAKARIGEWLRFATAKHGSRREHRGIDAWFLSVLNRSIQASRTAMEGMNYKAVLRHGYFDLQAAWSWYVRRSEGRPHADVLRRFIDVQTKLLAP
;
A
#
# COMPACT_ATOMS: atom_id res chain seq x y z
N LEU A 1 2.11 -23.72 -6.62
CA LEU A 1 1.71 -23.93 -8.04
C LEU A 1 2.89 -23.92 -9.02
N VAL A 2 4.09 -23.51 -8.59
CA VAL A 2 5.29 -23.48 -9.43
C VAL A 2 5.62 -24.85 -10.02
N GLN A 3 5.63 -25.90 -9.19
CA GLN A 3 6.01 -27.27 -9.57
C GLN A 3 4.95 -28.01 -10.43
N ASN A 4 3.83 -27.37 -10.77
CA ASN A 4 2.76 -28.02 -11.53
C ASN A 4 2.11 -27.08 -12.56
N HIS A 5 1.03 -26.41 -12.20
CA HIS A 5 0.20 -25.60 -13.08
C HIS A 5 1.01 -24.56 -13.86
N MET A 6 1.99 -23.91 -13.22
CA MET A 6 2.81 -22.90 -13.89
C MET A 6 3.76 -23.52 -14.92
N ALA A 7 4.34 -24.68 -14.61
CA ALA A 7 5.14 -25.44 -15.58
C ALA A 7 4.26 -25.91 -16.75
N PHE A 8 3.06 -26.43 -16.49
CA PHE A 8 2.11 -26.84 -17.53
C PHE A 8 1.61 -25.65 -18.36
N CYS A 9 1.46 -24.47 -17.76
CA CYS A 9 1.13 -23.24 -18.47
C CYS A 9 2.21 -22.93 -19.52
N LEU A 10 3.50 -23.05 -19.17
CA LEU A 10 4.59 -22.89 -20.13
C LEU A 10 4.54 -23.93 -21.24
N PHE A 11 4.45 -25.23 -20.92
CA PHE A 11 4.35 -26.29 -21.93
C PHE A 11 3.15 -26.11 -22.87
N GLY A 12 1.99 -25.75 -22.33
CA GLY A 12 0.79 -25.49 -23.12
C GLY A 12 0.98 -24.29 -24.06
N HIS A 13 1.58 -23.20 -23.58
CA HIS A 13 1.78 -22.03 -24.42
C HIS A 13 2.82 -22.25 -25.52
N THR A 14 3.93 -22.94 -25.22
CA THR A 14 4.97 -23.20 -26.23
C THR A 14 4.53 -24.19 -27.31
N ALA A 15 3.56 -25.06 -27.01
CA ALA A 15 3.01 -26.01 -27.98
C ALA A 15 1.97 -25.38 -28.93
N ILE A 16 1.23 -24.36 -28.47
CA ILE A 16 0.06 -23.83 -29.19
C ILE A 16 0.35 -22.48 -29.84
N PHE A 17 1.08 -21.60 -29.15
CA PHE A 17 1.20 -20.20 -29.53
C PHE A 17 2.59 -19.84 -30.06
N PRO A 18 2.67 -18.89 -31.01
CA PRO A 18 3.94 -18.31 -31.42
C PRO A 18 4.60 -17.56 -30.25
N LYS A 19 5.93 -17.41 -30.34
CA LYS A 19 6.80 -16.96 -29.24
C LYS A 19 6.42 -15.59 -28.68
N GLU A 20 5.87 -14.72 -29.51
CA GLU A 20 5.46 -13.37 -29.15
C GLU A 20 4.31 -13.35 -28.13
N LEU A 21 3.54 -14.45 -28.06
CA LEU A 21 2.40 -14.63 -27.16
C LEU A 21 2.73 -15.44 -25.89
N TRP A 22 3.99 -15.82 -25.69
CA TRP A 22 4.37 -16.59 -24.51
C TRP A 22 4.27 -15.76 -23.21
N PRO A 23 3.99 -16.41 -22.06
CA PRO A 23 3.97 -15.74 -20.77
C PRO A 23 5.27 -14.95 -20.52
N ARG A 24 5.14 -13.68 -20.15
CA ARG A 24 6.28 -12.77 -19.96
C ARG A 24 6.82 -12.73 -18.54
N GLY A 25 6.10 -13.30 -17.59
CA GLY A 25 6.49 -13.37 -16.20
C GLY A 25 5.40 -14.00 -15.34
N PHE A 26 5.78 -14.38 -14.13
CA PHE A 26 4.86 -14.88 -13.12
C PHE A 26 5.12 -14.17 -11.79
N GLY A 27 4.07 -13.63 -11.18
CA GLY A 27 4.08 -13.20 -9.78
C GLY A 27 3.65 -14.35 -8.88
N VAL A 28 4.42 -14.64 -7.83
CA VAL A 28 4.10 -15.68 -6.86
C VAL A 28 4.29 -15.14 -5.45
N ASN A 29 3.48 -15.63 -4.51
CA ASN A 29 3.53 -15.27 -3.10
C ASN A 29 3.54 -16.53 -2.23
N GLY A 30 3.98 -16.38 -0.98
CA GLY A 30 3.93 -17.42 0.04
C GLY A 30 2.51 -17.76 0.51
N TRP A 31 2.40 -18.72 1.42
CA TRP A 31 1.14 -19.12 2.03
C TRP A 31 0.69 -18.07 3.04
N VAL A 32 -0.53 -17.57 2.88
CA VAL A 32 -1.07 -16.58 3.82
C VAL A 32 -1.22 -17.20 5.22
N ARG A 33 -0.63 -16.53 6.20
CA ARG A 33 -0.80 -16.79 7.63
C ARG A 33 -1.74 -15.74 8.22
N LEU A 34 -2.40 -16.10 9.32
CA LEU A 34 -3.30 -15.23 10.07
C LEU A 34 -2.81 -15.19 11.53
N ALA A 35 -2.48 -14.00 12.03
CA ALA A 35 -1.95 -13.81 13.39
C ALA A 35 -0.80 -14.78 13.75
N GLY A 36 0.13 -14.96 12.81
CA GLY A 36 1.30 -15.83 12.96
C GLY A 36 1.02 -17.32 12.83
N ARG A 37 -0.20 -17.74 12.47
CA ARG A 37 -0.59 -19.16 12.38
C ARG A 37 -1.06 -19.52 10.97
N LYS A 38 -0.82 -20.77 10.57
CA LYS A 38 -1.42 -21.31 9.34
C LYS A 38 -2.94 -21.29 9.47
N MET A 39 -3.63 -20.75 8.49
CA MET A 39 -5.09 -20.74 8.45
C MET A 39 -5.63 -22.18 8.34
N SER A 40 -6.59 -22.54 9.19
CA SER A 40 -7.26 -23.85 9.14
C SER A 40 -8.71 -23.74 9.58
N LYS A 41 -9.62 -24.25 8.73
CA LYS A 41 -11.06 -24.31 9.04
C LYS A 41 -11.33 -25.10 10.32
N SER A 42 -10.65 -26.24 10.49
CA SER A 42 -10.82 -27.09 11.68
C SER A 42 -10.34 -26.46 12.98
N ARG A 43 -9.46 -25.44 12.90
CA ARG A 43 -8.97 -24.69 14.07
C ARG A 43 -9.72 -23.39 14.29
N GLY A 44 -10.74 -23.09 13.48
CA GLY A 44 -11.53 -21.87 13.55
C GLY A 44 -10.77 -20.58 13.24
N ASN A 45 -9.51 -20.64 12.80
CA ASN A 45 -8.66 -19.47 12.55
C ASN A 45 -8.63 -19.11 11.06
N VAL A 46 -9.81 -18.83 10.50
CA VAL A 46 -9.98 -18.44 9.10
C VAL A 46 -10.91 -17.24 9.04
N TRP A 47 -10.57 -16.28 8.18
CA TRP A 47 -11.47 -15.23 7.76
C TRP A 47 -11.84 -15.44 6.30
N TYR A 48 -13.14 -15.50 6.00
CA TYR A 48 -13.60 -15.50 4.61
C TYR A 48 -13.64 -14.07 4.08
N ILE A 49 -13.19 -13.87 2.84
CA ILE A 49 -13.13 -12.53 2.21
C ILE A 49 -14.49 -11.81 2.30
N ARG A 50 -15.60 -12.51 2.06
CA ARG A 50 -16.96 -11.93 2.13
C ARG A 50 -17.28 -11.40 3.52
N GLU A 51 -16.90 -12.12 4.57
CA GLU A 51 -17.13 -11.72 5.95
C GLU A 51 -16.23 -10.54 6.30
N SER A 52 -14.95 -10.61 5.95
CA SER A 52 -13.99 -9.53 6.18
C SER A 52 -14.44 -8.22 5.51
N VAL A 53 -14.86 -8.27 4.25
CA VAL A 53 -15.36 -7.09 3.54
C VAL A 53 -16.65 -6.55 4.18
N ARG A 54 -17.54 -7.42 4.68
CA ARG A 54 -18.76 -6.98 5.36
C ARG A 54 -18.46 -6.25 6.69
N VAL A 55 -17.44 -6.67 7.42
CA VAL A 55 -17.08 -6.07 8.73
C VAL A 55 -16.26 -4.79 8.56
N TRP A 56 -15.25 -4.80 7.69
CA TRP A 56 -14.27 -3.71 7.59
C TRP A 56 -14.39 -2.85 6.34
N GLY A 57 -15.03 -3.34 5.28
CA GLY A 57 -15.04 -2.70 3.96
C GLY A 57 -13.86 -3.14 3.09
N ALA A 58 -14.01 -2.99 1.76
CA ALA A 58 -13.05 -3.50 0.79
C ALA A 58 -11.67 -2.82 0.91
N ASP A 59 -11.64 -1.49 1.02
CA ASP A 59 -10.38 -0.73 1.06
C ASP A 59 -9.53 -1.06 2.29
N VAL A 60 -10.19 -1.25 3.44
CA VAL A 60 -9.52 -1.66 4.68
C VAL A 60 -8.88 -3.03 4.51
N ILE A 61 -9.61 -4.00 3.94
CA ILE A 61 -9.08 -5.35 3.72
C ILE A 61 -7.93 -5.33 2.70
N ARG A 62 -8.05 -4.55 1.62
CA ARG A 62 -6.96 -4.38 0.64
C ARG A 62 -5.70 -3.81 1.30
N LEU A 63 -5.84 -2.77 2.11
CA LEU A 63 -4.73 -2.15 2.84
C LEU A 63 -4.09 -3.14 3.84
N THR A 64 -4.91 -3.90 4.56
CA THR A 64 -4.45 -4.94 5.50
C THR A 64 -3.66 -6.05 4.79
N VAL A 65 -4.16 -6.53 3.65
CA VAL A 65 -3.49 -7.56 2.85
C VAL A 65 -2.20 -7.04 2.23
N ALA A 66 -2.20 -5.81 1.71
CA ALA A 66 -0.98 -5.17 1.18
C ALA A 66 0.10 -4.98 2.26
N ASN A 67 -0.29 -4.85 3.53
CA ASN A 67 0.65 -4.77 4.66
C ASN A 67 1.15 -6.14 5.17
N ALA A 68 0.60 -7.26 4.67
CA ALA A 68 0.84 -8.59 5.23
C ALA A 68 2.25 -9.11 4.95
N GLY A 69 2.84 -8.77 3.80
CA GLY A 69 4.16 -9.24 3.39
C GLY A 69 4.36 -9.16 1.89
N ASP A 70 5.62 -9.09 1.46
CA ASP A 70 6.04 -9.01 0.07
C ASP A 70 6.95 -10.19 -0.29
N GLY A 71 7.09 -10.46 -1.60
CA GLY A 71 8.01 -11.47 -2.11
C GLY A 71 7.57 -12.92 -1.87
N LEU A 72 8.56 -13.79 -1.61
CA LEU A 72 8.36 -15.23 -1.47
C LEU A 72 8.06 -15.69 -0.04
N ASP A 73 8.26 -14.81 0.94
CA ASP A 73 7.96 -15.12 2.33
C ASP A 73 6.45 -15.30 2.54
N ASP A 74 6.09 -16.13 3.50
CA ASP A 74 4.69 -16.34 3.88
C ASP A 74 4.12 -15.04 4.48
N PRO A 75 3.19 -14.35 3.78
CA PRO A 75 2.65 -13.09 4.28
C PRO A 75 1.77 -13.36 5.51
N ASN A 76 1.83 -12.46 6.48
CA ASN A 76 1.06 -12.57 7.71
C ASN A 76 -0.01 -11.49 7.76
N VAL A 77 -1.27 -11.88 7.55
CA VAL A 77 -2.41 -11.01 7.72
C VAL A 77 -2.68 -10.83 9.21
N ASP A 78 -2.67 -9.57 9.62
CA ASP A 78 -3.02 -9.14 10.96
C ASP A 78 -4.38 -8.43 10.93
N MET A 79 -5.40 -9.06 11.51
CA MET A 79 -6.75 -8.48 11.52
C MET A 79 -6.90 -7.40 12.59
N ASP A 80 -6.02 -7.35 13.59
CA ASP A 80 -6.00 -6.24 14.55
C ASP A 80 -5.53 -4.95 13.86
N PHE A 81 -4.66 -5.08 12.85
CA PHE A 81 -4.30 -3.97 11.98
C PHE A 81 -5.50 -3.43 11.17
N ALA A 82 -6.52 -4.24 10.86
CA ALA A 82 -7.67 -3.81 10.06
C ALA A 82 -8.46 -2.67 10.74
N GLU A 83 -8.62 -2.69 12.06
CA GLU A 83 -9.25 -1.57 12.78
C GLU A 83 -8.41 -0.29 12.67
N SER A 84 -7.10 -0.42 12.81
CA SER A 84 -6.18 0.73 12.64
C SER A 84 -6.21 1.27 11.20
N ALA A 85 -6.29 0.39 10.21
CA ALA A 85 -6.40 0.74 8.80
C ALA A 85 -7.71 1.49 8.50
N LYS A 86 -8.83 1.04 9.08
CA LYS A 86 -10.13 1.72 8.98
C LYS A 86 -10.08 3.14 9.54
N ALA A 87 -9.50 3.31 10.73
CA ALA A 87 -9.32 4.63 11.33
C ALA A 87 -8.46 5.53 10.44
N ARG A 88 -7.32 5.02 9.97
CA ARG A 88 -6.37 5.72 9.08
C ARG A 88 -7.00 6.20 7.78
N ILE A 89 -7.74 5.33 7.08
CA ILE A 89 -8.42 5.71 5.82
C ILE A 89 -9.48 6.78 6.11
N GLY A 90 -10.26 6.63 7.17
CA GLY A 90 -11.28 7.61 7.55
C GLY A 90 -10.67 8.97 7.93
N GLU A 91 -9.57 8.98 8.67
CA GLU A 91 -8.80 10.17 9.01
C GLU A 91 -8.21 10.83 7.76
N TRP A 92 -7.63 10.05 6.85
CA TRP A 92 -7.09 10.55 5.60
C TRP A 92 -8.18 11.21 4.75
N LEU A 93 -9.36 10.57 4.61
CA LEU A 93 -10.48 11.14 3.86
C LEU A 93 -10.93 12.48 4.46
N ARG A 94 -11.12 12.55 5.78
CA ARG A 94 -11.45 13.80 6.47
C ARG A 94 -10.38 14.87 6.26
N PHE A 95 -9.11 14.50 6.38
CA PHE A 95 -7.99 15.41 6.15
C PHE A 95 -7.96 15.93 4.70
N ALA A 96 -8.04 15.04 3.71
CA ALA A 96 -7.93 15.38 2.30
C ALA A 96 -9.10 16.27 1.81
N THR A 97 -10.25 16.21 2.46
CA THR A 97 -11.46 16.96 2.10
C THR A 97 -11.70 18.21 2.95
N ALA A 98 -10.99 18.35 4.07
CA ALA A 98 -11.12 19.51 4.96
C ALA A 98 -10.45 20.77 4.39
N LYS A 99 -10.91 21.93 4.87
CA LYS A 99 -10.20 23.20 4.71
C LYS A 99 -9.14 23.32 5.79
N HIS A 100 -7.91 23.62 5.37
CA HIS A 100 -6.79 23.82 6.29
C HIS A 100 -6.30 25.26 6.27
N GLY A 101 -5.88 25.75 7.42
CA GLY A 101 -5.09 26.98 7.50
C GLY A 101 -3.77 26.79 6.75
N SER A 102 -3.43 27.72 5.86
CA SER A 102 -2.19 27.67 5.09
C SER A 102 -1.60 29.06 4.91
N ARG A 103 -0.29 29.10 4.63
CA ARG A 103 0.44 30.33 4.27
C ARG A 103 0.77 30.37 2.78
N ARG A 104 1.07 31.58 2.29
CA ARG A 104 1.49 31.87 0.91
C ARG A 104 2.98 32.17 0.76
N GLU A 105 3.60 32.72 1.79
CA GLU A 105 5.05 32.94 1.82
C GLU A 105 5.77 31.59 1.76
N HIS A 106 6.88 31.49 1.02
CA HIS A 106 7.71 30.29 0.95
C HIS A 106 8.80 30.29 2.02
N ARG A 107 9.08 29.13 2.62
CA ARG A 107 10.15 28.94 3.62
C ARG A 107 11.02 27.74 3.21
N GLY A 108 12.29 27.70 3.61
CA GLY A 108 13.19 26.59 3.25
C GLY A 108 12.68 25.19 3.63
N ILE A 109 11.84 25.11 4.68
CA ILE A 109 11.20 23.87 5.12
C ILE A 109 10.22 23.28 4.08
N ASP A 110 9.70 24.11 3.18
CA ASP A 110 8.82 23.69 2.07
C ASP A 110 9.59 22.87 1.04
N ALA A 111 10.78 23.36 0.65
CA ALA A 111 11.67 22.66 -0.26
C ALA A 111 12.10 21.30 0.30
N TRP A 112 12.35 21.23 1.61
CA TRP A 112 12.64 19.96 2.28
C TRP A 112 11.47 18.97 2.12
N PHE A 113 10.23 19.39 2.41
CA PHE A 113 9.11 18.47 2.34
C PHE A 113 8.76 18.07 0.91
N LEU A 114 8.89 18.98 -0.06
CA LEU A 114 8.79 18.64 -1.49
C LEU A 114 9.84 17.61 -1.91
N SER A 115 11.06 17.71 -1.39
CA SER A 115 12.12 16.72 -1.60
C SER A 115 11.75 15.36 -1.00
N VAL A 116 11.16 15.33 0.20
CA VAL A 116 10.63 14.10 0.82
C VAL A 116 9.54 13.47 -0.04
N LEU A 117 8.56 14.27 -0.50
CA LEU A 117 7.49 13.81 -1.39
C LEU A 117 8.05 13.13 -2.65
N ASN A 118 9.01 13.77 -3.31
CA ASN A 118 9.62 13.21 -4.52
C ASN A 118 10.35 11.89 -4.24
N ARG A 119 11.07 11.77 -3.12
CA ARG A 119 11.70 10.50 -2.72
C ARG A 119 10.68 9.41 -2.43
N SER A 120 9.59 9.72 -1.71
CA SER A 120 8.51 8.75 -1.47
C SER A 120 7.88 8.27 -2.78
N ILE A 121 7.63 9.16 -3.75
CA ILE A 121 7.11 8.78 -5.06
C ILE A 121 8.06 7.80 -5.77
N GLN A 122 9.36 8.09 -5.82
CA GLN A 122 10.34 7.24 -6.48
C GLN A 122 10.47 5.87 -5.78
N ALA A 123 10.51 5.86 -4.45
CA ALA A 123 10.59 4.63 -3.65
C ALA A 123 9.32 3.77 -3.83
N SER A 124 8.14 4.38 -3.74
CA SER A 124 6.87 3.70 -3.97
C SER A 124 6.74 3.17 -5.39
N ARG A 125 7.18 3.92 -6.41
CA ARG A 125 7.19 3.44 -7.79
C ARG A 125 8.08 2.21 -7.96
N THR A 126 9.31 2.28 -7.46
CA THR A 126 10.26 1.16 -7.51
C THR A 126 9.69 -0.08 -6.81
N ALA A 127 9.06 0.12 -5.65
CA ALA A 127 8.42 -0.96 -4.91
C ALA A 127 7.20 -1.53 -5.66
N MET A 128 6.36 -0.70 -6.28
CA MET A 128 5.24 -1.16 -7.12
C MET A 128 5.72 -2.00 -8.32
N GLU A 129 6.76 -1.55 -9.02
CA GLU A 129 7.35 -2.28 -10.16
C GLU A 129 7.93 -3.64 -9.72
N GLY A 130 8.46 -3.71 -8.49
CA GLY A 130 8.91 -4.95 -7.86
C GLY A 130 7.81 -5.76 -7.16
N MET A 131 6.54 -5.36 -7.25
CA MET A 131 5.40 -5.99 -6.56
C MET A 131 5.56 -6.07 -5.02
N ASN A 132 6.27 -5.12 -4.43
CA ASN A 132 6.54 -5.02 -2.99
C ASN A 132 5.56 -4.04 -2.32
N TYR A 133 4.30 -4.45 -2.17
CA TYR A 133 3.20 -3.60 -1.71
C TYR A 133 3.33 -3.15 -0.25
N LYS A 134 3.90 -3.97 0.64
CA LYS A 134 4.17 -3.55 2.03
C LYS A 134 5.23 -2.45 2.06
N ALA A 135 6.25 -2.54 1.20
CA ALA A 135 7.23 -1.46 1.03
C ALA A 135 6.59 -0.19 0.45
N VAL A 136 5.62 -0.33 -0.47
CA VAL A 136 4.82 0.81 -0.96
C VAL A 136 4.08 1.50 0.18
N LEU A 137 3.40 0.75 1.05
CA LEU A 137 2.68 1.32 2.20
C LEU A 137 3.62 2.00 3.19
N ARG A 138 4.79 1.40 3.44
CA ARG A 138 5.82 2.02 4.27
C ARG A 138 6.22 3.39 3.74
N HIS A 139 6.71 3.45 2.50
CA HIS A 139 7.26 4.70 1.95
C HIS A 139 6.20 5.71 1.53
N GLY A 140 5.10 5.20 0.98
CA GLY A 140 4.05 5.97 0.35
C GLY A 140 2.96 6.40 1.30
N TYR A 141 2.82 5.77 2.48
CA TYR A 141 1.86 6.15 3.50
C TYR A 141 2.52 6.42 4.85
N PHE A 142 3.09 5.42 5.52
CA PHE A 142 3.53 5.57 6.92
C PHE A 142 4.66 6.60 7.10
N ASP A 143 5.75 6.45 6.36
CA ASP A 143 6.89 7.38 6.41
C ASP A 143 6.48 8.78 5.94
N LEU A 144 5.61 8.86 4.93
CA LEU A 144 5.14 10.12 4.37
C LEU A 144 4.23 10.89 5.34
N GLN A 145 3.32 10.21 6.05
CA GLN A 145 2.49 10.80 7.11
C GLN A 145 3.33 11.29 8.29
N ALA A 146 4.38 10.55 8.65
CA ALA A 146 5.32 10.97 9.69
C ALA A 146 6.09 12.24 9.28
N ALA A 147 6.57 12.29 8.04
CA ALA A 147 7.24 13.46 7.49
C ALA A 147 6.30 14.67 7.38
N TRP A 148 5.04 14.46 6.98
CA TRP A 148 4.02 15.51 6.95
C TRP A 148 3.78 16.10 8.34
N SER A 149 3.59 15.23 9.35
CA SER A 149 3.42 15.68 10.74
C SER A 149 4.61 16.51 11.22
N TRP A 150 5.83 16.13 10.83
CA TRP A 150 7.04 16.91 11.13
C TRP A 150 7.07 18.25 10.40
N TYR A 151 6.74 18.27 9.11
CA TYR A 151 6.65 19.49 8.29
C TYR A 151 5.66 20.51 8.87
N VAL A 152 4.48 20.06 9.28
CA VAL A 152 3.43 20.92 9.86
C VAL A 152 3.91 21.54 11.16
N ARG A 153 4.56 20.77 12.04
CA ARG A 153 5.14 21.31 13.29
C ARG A 153 6.18 22.39 13.01
N ARG A 154 7.05 22.20 12.01
CA ARG A 154 8.07 23.19 11.61
C ARG A 154 7.52 24.36 10.79
N SER A 155 6.26 24.26 10.36
CA SER A 155 5.52 25.34 9.74
C SER A 155 4.57 26.03 10.72
N GLU A 156 4.74 25.82 12.04
CA GLU A 156 3.92 26.45 13.10
C GLU A 156 2.42 26.16 12.90
N GLY A 157 2.08 24.97 12.40
CA GLY A 157 0.70 24.59 12.09
C GLY A 157 0.13 25.21 10.81
N ARG A 158 0.90 26.03 10.07
CA ARG A 158 0.47 26.70 8.83
C ARG A 158 1.38 26.30 7.66
N PRO A 159 1.16 25.12 7.06
CA PRO A 159 1.92 24.68 5.88
C PRO A 159 1.70 25.61 4.68
N HIS A 160 2.61 25.58 3.71
CA HIS A 160 2.44 26.30 2.45
C HIS A 160 1.27 25.72 1.65
N ALA A 161 0.40 26.58 1.11
CA ALA A 161 -0.84 26.18 0.46
C ALA A 161 -0.64 25.18 -0.69
N ASP A 162 0.35 25.40 -1.55
CA ASP A 162 0.60 24.50 -2.69
C ASP A 162 1.31 23.20 -2.28
N VAL A 163 2.10 23.24 -1.19
CA VAL A 163 2.76 22.04 -0.65
C VAL A 163 1.73 21.11 -0.02
N LEU A 164 0.78 21.67 0.74
CA LEU A 164 -0.38 20.95 1.26
C LEU A 164 -1.20 20.32 0.12
N ARG A 165 -1.53 21.09 -0.93
CA ARG A 165 -2.29 20.57 -2.07
C ARG A 165 -1.55 19.43 -2.76
N ARG A 166 -0.23 19.57 -2.95
CA ARG A 166 0.61 18.55 -3.55
C ARG A 166 0.71 17.29 -2.69
N PHE A 167 0.79 17.43 -1.38
CA PHE A 167 0.76 16.30 -0.45
C PHE A 167 -0.53 15.49 -0.58
N ILE A 168 -1.68 16.17 -0.53
CA ILE A 168 -2.99 15.52 -0.66
C ILE A 168 -3.08 14.77 -2.00
N ASP A 169 -2.69 15.41 -3.11
CA ASP A 169 -2.67 14.80 -4.44
C ASP A 169 -1.79 13.54 -4.50
N VAL A 170 -0.54 13.65 -4.04
CA VAL A 170 0.43 12.55 -4.09
C VAL A 170 0.01 11.39 -3.20
N GLN A 171 -0.32 11.66 -1.93
CA GLN A 171 -0.70 10.61 -0.98
C GLN A 171 -1.95 9.87 -1.45
N THR A 172 -2.92 10.58 -2.02
CA THR A 172 -4.15 9.97 -2.57
C THR A 172 -3.83 9.09 -3.78
N LYS A 173 -2.96 9.55 -4.69
CA LYS A 173 -2.52 8.75 -5.85
C LYS A 173 -1.74 7.51 -5.44
N LEU A 174 -0.90 7.59 -4.40
CA LEU A 174 -0.14 6.45 -3.89
C LEU A 174 -1.02 5.38 -3.21
N LEU A 175 -2.18 5.79 -2.67
CA LEU A 175 -3.16 4.88 -2.05
C LEU A 175 -4.20 4.32 -3.04
N ALA A 176 -4.24 4.81 -4.27
CA ALA A 176 -5.30 4.46 -5.23
C ALA A 176 -5.26 3.01 -5.76
N PRO A 177 -4.09 2.42 -6.04
CA PRO A 177 -4.01 1.01 -6.45
C PRO A 177 -4.42 0.04 -5.33
#